data_AF-A0A6B1HMH4-F1
#
_entry.id   AF-A0A6B1HMH4-F1
#
_cell.length_a   1.000
_cell.length_b   1.000
_cell.length_c   1.000
_cell.angle_alpha   90.00
_cell.angle_beta   90.00
_cell.angle_gamma   90.00
#
_symmetry.space_group_name_H-M   'P 1'
#
loop_
_entity.id
_entity.type
_entity.pdbx_description
1 polymer ?
#
loop_
_entity_poly.entity_id
_entity_poly.type
_entity_poly.pdbx_seq_one_letter_code
_entity_poly.pdbx_strand_id
1 'polypeptide(L)' 'EQNKARYDLMLHMMGSQMLGWEGDGFDGRELSATREWLRSLANSIEGGTSEIQLNIIAKRILGLPD' A
#
# COMPACT_ATOMS: atom_id res chain seq x y z
N GLU A 1 -0.56 -6.77 -1.12
CA GLU A 1 0.54 -6.23 -1.94
C GLU A 1 0.15 -5.68 -3.33
N GLN A 2 -0.66 -6.36 -4.15
CA GLN A 2 -0.97 -5.86 -5.52
C GLN A 2 -1.41 -4.39 -5.59
N ASN A 3 -2.32 -3.96 -4.70
CA ASN A 3 -2.79 -2.58 -4.69
C ASN A 3 -1.68 -1.58 -4.35
N LYS A 4 -0.84 -1.88 -3.35
CA LYS A 4 0.30 -1.06 -2.97
C LYS A 4 1.27 -0.89 -4.15
N ALA A 5 1.68 -1.99 -4.78
CA ALA A 5 2.55 -1.94 -5.95
C ALA A 5 1.95 -1.13 -7.11
N ARG A 6 0.64 -1.26 -7.35
CA ARG A 6 -0.07 -0.47 -8.37
C ARG A 6 -0.02 1.03 -8.06
N TYR A 7 -0.33 1.42 -6.83
CA TYR A 7 -0.34 2.83 -6.44
C TYR A 7 1.07 3.43 -6.34
N ASP A 8 2.08 2.66 -5.96
CA ASP A 8 3.49 3.09 -5.99
C ASP A 8 3.96 3.36 -7.42
N LEU A 9 3.58 2.55 -8.40
CA LEU A 9 3.88 2.83 -9.82
C LEU A 9 3.19 4.12 -10.27
N MET A 10 1.94 4.31 -9.88
CA MET A 10 1.17 5.51 -10.22
C MET A 10 1.78 6.78 -9.60
N LEU A 11 2.29 6.70 -8.36
CA LEU A 11 3.04 7.78 -7.70
C LEU A 11 4.26 8.17 -8.52
N HIS A 12 5.04 7.19 -8.99
CA HIS A 12 6.21 7.48 -9.83
C HIS A 12 5.84 8.15 -11.17
N MET A 13 4.68 7.79 -11.76
CA MET A 13 4.21 8.38 -13.01
C MET A 13 3.68 9.81 -12.83
N MET A 14 2.92 10.06 -11.77
CA MET A 14 2.26 11.35 -11.51
C MET A 14 3.17 12.37 -10.82
N GLY A 15 4.23 11.90 -10.13
CA GLY A 15 5.15 12.77 -9.39
C GLY A 15 4.44 13.60 -8.34
N SER A 16 4.73 14.90 -8.28
CA SER A 16 4.20 15.82 -7.27
C SER A 16 2.68 15.98 -7.31
N GLN A 17 2.03 15.68 -8.44
CA GLN A 17 0.57 15.76 -8.56
C GLN A 17 -0.15 14.74 -7.65
N MET A 18 0.51 13.63 -7.30
CA MET A 18 -0.04 12.60 -6.42
C MET A 18 0.34 12.79 -4.94
N LEU A 19 0.86 13.97 -4.60
CA LEU A 19 1.17 14.37 -3.22
C LEU A 19 0.12 15.33 -2.64
N GLY A 20 -0.95 15.63 -3.40
CA GLY A 20 -2.02 16.53 -2.96
C GLY A 20 -2.92 15.89 -1.90
N TRP A 21 -3.17 16.63 -0.82
CA TRP A 21 -4.06 16.20 0.27
C TRP A 21 -5.39 16.99 0.29
N GLU A 22 -5.32 18.29 0.00
CA GLU A 22 -6.45 19.21 -0.07
C GLU A 22 -6.07 20.50 -0.84
N GLY A 23 -7.05 21.38 -1.06
CA GLY A 23 -6.87 22.71 -1.66
C GLY A 23 -7.10 22.78 -3.17
N ASP A 24 -7.21 24.01 -3.67
CA ASP A 24 -7.56 24.29 -5.08
C ASP A 24 -6.42 24.00 -6.08
N GLY A 25 -5.23 23.65 -5.58
CA GLY A 25 -4.05 23.32 -6.39
C GLY A 25 -4.03 21.90 -6.94
N PHE A 26 -5.01 21.06 -6.57
CA PHE A 26 -5.13 19.68 -7.01
C PHE A 26 -6.56 19.39 -7.49
N ASP A 27 -6.68 18.64 -8.58
CA ASP A 27 -7.99 18.18 -9.05
C ASP A 27 -8.52 17.02 -8.20
N GLY A 28 -9.82 16.73 -8.32
CA GLY A 28 -10.46 15.68 -7.52
C GLY A 28 -9.88 14.27 -7.74
N ARG A 29 -9.31 13.99 -8.92
CA ARG A 29 -8.67 12.70 -9.22
C ARG A 29 -7.32 12.60 -8.56
N GLU A 30 -6.54 13.67 -8.56
CA GLU A 30 -5.26 13.76 -7.85
C GLU A 30 -5.47 13.53 -6.35
N LEU A 31 -6.43 14.22 -5.73
CA LEU A 31 -6.76 14.03 -4.32
C LEU A 31 -7.23 12.60 -4.00
N SER A 32 -8.05 12.02 -4.88
CA SER A 32 -8.50 10.63 -4.72
C SER A 32 -7.34 9.64 -4.84
N ALA A 33 -6.45 9.84 -5.81
CA ALA A 33 -5.27 9.00 -6.03
C ALA A 33 -4.36 8.96 -4.79
N THR A 34 -4.07 10.12 -4.20
CA THR A 34 -3.27 10.21 -2.97
C THR A 34 -3.90 9.43 -1.81
N ARG A 35 -5.21 9.59 -1.59
CA ARG A 35 -5.94 8.91 -0.51
C ARG A 35 -5.91 7.40 -0.66
N GLU A 36 -6.15 6.94 -1.88
CA GLU A 36 -6.14 5.52 -2.21
C GLU A 36 -4.74 4.89 -2.07
N TRP A 37 -3.69 5.62 -2.46
CA TRP A 37 -2.31 5.17 -2.23
C TRP A 37 -2.01 5.01 -0.74
N LEU A 38 -2.29 6.04 0.07
CA LEU A 38 -2.08 5.98 1.53
C LEU A 38 -2.90 4.84 2.16
N ARG A 39 -4.14 4.63 1.70
CA ARG A 39 -4.98 3.52 2.15
C ARG A 39 -4.37 2.17 1.80
N SER A 40 -3.77 2.05 0.62
CA SER A 40 -3.13 0.81 0.16
C SER A 40 -1.93 0.40 1.02
N LEU A 41 -1.27 1.35 1.70
CA LEU A 41 -0.17 1.06 2.62
C LEU A 41 -0.66 0.30 3.86
N ALA A 42 -1.89 0.57 4.32
CA ALA A 42 -2.48 -0.14 5.46
C ALA A 42 -2.74 -1.63 5.16
N ASN A 43 -2.86 -2.02 3.88
CA ASN A 43 -3.08 -3.41 3.49
C ASN A 43 -1.95 -4.36 3.88
N SER A 44 -0.75 -3.88 4.23
CA SER A 44 0.33 -4.74 4.73
C SER A 44 0.18 -5.11 6.21
N ILE A 45 -0.78 -4.49 6.92
CA ILE A 45 -1.01 -4.62 8.37
C ILE A 45 -2.38 -5.21 8.66
N GLU A 46 -3.43 -4.71 7.99
CA GLU A 46 -4.81 -5.13 8.21
C GLU A 46 -5.02 -6.62 7.93
N GLY A 47 -5.69 -7.33 8.84
CA GLY A 47 -5.90 -8.78 8.73
C GLY A 47 -4.70 -9.63 9.16
N GLY A 48 -3.67 -9.01 9.74
CA GLY A 48 -2.44 -9.64 10.19
C GLY A 48 -1.28 -9.17 9.31
N THR A 49 -0.20 -8.71 9.94
CA THR A 49 0.93 -8.13 9.22
C THR A 49 1.56 -9.13 8.27
N SER A 50 2.04 -8.64 7.14
CA SER A 50 2.64 -9.47 6.09
C SER A 50 3.81 -10.29 6.63
N GLU A 51 4.62 -9.73 7.52
CA GLU A 51 5.74 -10.41 8.18
C GLU A 51 5.28 -11.60 9.01
N ILE A 52 4.20 -11.45 9.77
CA ILE A 52 3.66 -12.53 10.61
C ILE A 52 3.04 -13.61 9.73
N GLN A 53 2.29 -13.23 8.69
CA GLN A 53 1.71 -14.19 7.73
C GLN A 53 2.79 -15.00 7.01
N LEU A 54 3.85 -14.33 6.53
CA LEU A 54 4.98 -15.00 5.89
C LEU A 54 5.72 -15.93 6.85
N ASN A 55 5.88 -15.54 8.12
CA ASN A 55 6.47 -16.39 9.14
C ASN A 55 5.61 -17.66 9.40
N ILE A 56 4.30 -17.51 9.54
CA ILE A 56 3.36 -18.64 9.71
C ILE A 56 3.47 -19.61 8.53
N ILE A 57 3.49 -19.08 7.30
CA ILE A 57 3.66 -19.89 6.08
C ILE A 57 5.02 -20.60 6.10
N ALA A 58 6.11 -19.89 6.40
CA ALA A 58 7.45 -20.46 6.45
C ALA A 58 7.57 -21.58 7.48
N LYS A 59 7.05 -21.37 8.70
CA LYS A 59 7.02 -22.41 9.75
C LYS A 59 6.29 -23.66 9.29
N ARG A 60 5.11 -23.50 8.68
CA ARG A 60 4.30 -24.63 8.18
C ARG A 60 4.95 -25.39 7.03
N ILE A 61 5.53 -24.67 6.06
CA ILE A 61 6.15 -25.30 4.89
C ILE A 61 7.48 -25.97 5.24
N LEU A 62 8.28 -25.34 6.11
CA LEU A 62 9.62 -25.80 6.46
C LEU A 62 9.67 -26.69 7.72
N GLY A 63 8.53 -26.90 8.39
CA GLY A 63 8.44 -27.69 9.63
C GLY A 63 9.21 -27.07 10.80
N LEU A 64 9.28 -25.74 10.87
CA LEU A 64 9.99 -25.04 11.94
C LEU A 64 9.14 -25.02 13.22
N PRO A 65 9.77 -25.05 14.41
CA PRO A 65 9.06 -24.91 15.68
C PRO A 65 8.42 -23.52 15.84
N ASP A 66 7.43 -23.44 16.73
CA ASP A 66 6.72 -22.21 17.05
C ASP A 66 7.51 -21.25 17.96
#